data_AF-A0A1S3DU52-F1
#
_entry.id   AF-A0A1S3DU52-F1
#
_cell.length_a   1.000
_cell.length_b   1.000
_cell.length_c   1.000
_cell.angle_alpha   90.00
_cell.angle_beta   90.00
_cell.angle_gamma   90.00
#
_symmetry.space_group_name_H-M   'P 1'
#
loop_
_entity.id
_entity.type
_entity.pdbx_description
1 polymer ?
#
loop_
_entity_poly.entity_id
_entity_poly.type
_entity_poly.pdbx_seq_one_letter_code
_entity_poly.pdbx_strand_id
1 'polypeptide(L)'
;MKILKVISKQSWGADRKILTLLYKSLIRSRIEYGALIYNSASENNLKILNPIQNQCLRLATGAFCTTPIQALHLETNEPPLEIRRKILTFNYAAKVTSVPQHPCYKLLMFPKYVQNYKNKKINTINVFLEEKFPLFKKIHTLTHPPPPPWTHLT
;
A
#
# COMPACT_ATOMS: atom_id res chain seq x y z
N MET A 1 -5.11 12.90 11.86
CA MET A 1 -4.37 14.17 11.87
C MET A 1 -4.62 15.03 13.12
N LYS A 2 -5.88 15.26 13.55
CA LYS A 2 -6.18 16.09 14.74
C LYS A 2 -5.43 15.63 16.00
N ILE A 3 -5.40 14.32 16.27
CA ILE A 3 -4.70 13.75 17.43
C ILE A 3 -3.18 14.05 17.42
N LEU A 4 -2.52 13.86 16.28
CA LEU A 4 -1.09 14.11 16.12
C LEU A 4 -0.76 15.59 16.36
N LYS A 5 -1.61 16.51 15.88
CA LYS A 5 -1.46 17.96 16.08
C LYS A 5 -1.60 18.38 17.55
N VAL A 6 -2.46 17.73 18.32
CA VAL A 6 -2.66 18.05 19.74
C VAL A 6 -1.42 17.61 20.53
N ILE A 7 -0.98 16.38 20.31
CA ILE A 7 0.18 15.80 21.01
C ILE A 7 1.47 16.55 20.65
N SER A 8 1.66 16.93 19.39
CA SER A 8 2.87 17.66 18.96
C SER A 8 2.99 19.07 19.55
N LYS A 9 1.88 19.68 20.01
CA LYS A 9 1.84 21.05 20.53
C LYS A 9 1.87 21.13 22.05
N GLN A 10 2.03 20.02 22.76
CA GLN A 10 2.13 20.01 24.21
C GLN A 10 3.42 20.71 24.66
N SER A 11 3.32 21.55 25.70
CA SER A 11 4.39 22.44 26.18
C SER A 11 5.67 21.72 26.61
N TRP A 12 5.58 20.43 26.90
CA TRP A 12 6.66 19.56 27.36
C TRP A 12 7.30 18.74 26.22
N GLY A 13 6.84 18.91 24.97
CA GLY A 13 7.45 18.33 23.78
C GLY A 13 7.28 16.82 23.67
N ALA A 14 6.41 16.35 22.77
CA ALA A 14 6.32 14.92 22.49
C ALA A 14 7.56 14.43 21.73
N ASP A 15 8.13 13.30 22.16
CA ASP A 15 9.29 12.69 21.50
C ASP A 15 8.98 12.39 20.02
N ARG A 16 9.93 12.72 19.13
CA ARG A 16 9.85 12.51 17.68
C ARG A 16 9.57 11.05 17.34
N LYS A 17 10.16 10.11 18.09
CA LYS A 17 9.94 8.67 17.89
C LYS A 17 8.48 8.30 18.16
N ILE A 18 7.89 8.81 19.24
CA ILE A 18 6.49 8.57 19.62
C ILE A 18 5.55 9.19 18.58
N LEU A 19 5.81 10.41 18.13
CA LEU A 19 4.99 11.06 17.09
C LEU A 19 5.05 10.29 15.77
N THR A 20 6.23 9.80 15.40
CA THR A 20 6.40 8.98 14.19
C THR A 20 5.67 7.65 14.30
N LEU A 21 5.71 7.02 15.48
CA LEU A 21 4.95 5.79 15.79
C LEU A 21 3.43 6.03 15.75
N LEU A 22 2.94 7.15 16.28
CA LEU A 22 1.53 7.53 16.21
C LEU A 22 1.06 7.79 14.78
N TYR A 23 1.89 8.44 13.97
CA TYR A 23 1.61 8.58 12.53
C TYR A 23 1.46 7.21 11.86
N LYS A 24 2.40 6.29 12.11
CA LYS A 24 2.38 4.93 11.53
C LYS A 24 1.14 4.13 11.94
N SER A 25 0.83 4.13 13.22
CA SER A 25 -0.25 3.32 13.81
C SER A 25 -1.65 3.83 13.50
N LEU A 26 -1.87 5.15 13.40
CA LEU A 26 -3.21 5.72 13.26
C LEU A 26 -3.53 6.21 11.85
N ILE A 27 -2.57 6.89 11.20
CA ILE A 27 -2.83 7.59 9.94
C ILE A 27 -2.38 6.71 8.77
N ARG A 28 -1.12 6.25 8.81
CA ARG A 28 -0.55 5.41 7.77
C ARG A 28 -1.32 4.08 7.66
N SER A 29 -1.64 3.43 8.78
CA SER A 29 -2.45 2.20 8.82
C SER A 29 -3.78 2.35 8.06
N ARG A 30 -4.51 3.45 8.25
CA ARG A 30 -5.78 3.72 7.57
C ARG A 30 -5.61 3.94 6.06
N ILE A 31 -4.56 4.65 5.67
CA ILE A 31 -4.22 4.85 4.25
C ILE A 31 -3.87 3.50 3.61
N GLU A 32 -3.02 2.71 4.26
CA GLU A 32 -2.55 1.42 3.75
C GLU A 32 -3.67 0.37 3.66
N TYR A 33 -4.63 0.36 4.59
CA TYR A 33 -5.76 -0.56 4.55
C TYR A 33 -6.58 -0.41 3.25
N GLY A 34 -6.85 0.83 2.84
CA GLY A 34 -7.59 1.10 1.60
C GLY A 34 -6.75 0.94 0.33
N ALA A 35 -5.42 0.82 0.45
CA ALA A 35 -4.50 0.91 -0.69
C ALA A 35 -4.84 -0.10 -1.78
N LEU A 36 -5.26 -1.31 -1.43
CA LEU A 36 -5.64 -2.30 -2.43
C LEU A 36 -6.76 -1.81 -3.36
N ILE A 37 -7.75 -1.10 -2.81
CA ILE A 37 -8.95 -0.70 -3.53
C ILE A 37 -8.68 0.54 -4.39
N TYR A 38 -8.11 1.59 -3.78
CA TYR A 38 -7.98 2.87 -4.46
C TYR A 38 -6.71 3.00 -5.30
N ASN A 39 -5.74 2.06 -5.22
CA ASN A 39 -4.47 2.18 -5.95
C ASN A 39 -4.62 2.08 -7.48
N SER A 40 -5.80 1.66 -7.97
CA SER A 40 -6.14 1.74 -9.39
C SER A 40 -6.70 3.11 -9.82
N ALA A 41 -6.97 4.02 -8.88
CA ALA A 41 -7.47 5.37 -9.16
C ALA A 41 -6.45 6.19 -9.96
N SER A 42 -6.92 7.29 -10.56
CA SER A 42 -6.08 8.22 -11.31
C SER A 42 -4.96 8.81 -10.44
N GLU A 43 -3.82 9.10 -11.05
CA GLU A 43 -2.67 9.66 -10.34
C GLU A 43 -3.00 10.99 -9.64
N ASN A 44 -3.89 11.79 -10.23
CA ASN A 44 -4.36 13.03 -9.63
C ASN A 44 -5.10 12.79 -8.30
N ASN A 45 -5.96 11.77 -8.25
CA ASN A 45 -6.68 11.40 -7.02
C ASN A 45 -5.72 10.82 -5.98
N LEU A 46 -4.71 10.06 -6.41
CA LEU A 46 -3.68 9.52 -5.51
C LEU A 46 -2.80 10.63 -4.89
N LYS A 47 -2.54 11.72 -5.61
CA LYS A 47 -1.73 12.85 -5.13
C LYS A 47 -2.36 13.56 -3.93
N ILE A 48 -3.68 13.49 -3.76
CA ILE A 48 -4.41 14.08 -2.62
C ILE A 48 -3.94 13.50 -1.27
N LEU A 49 -3.39 12.28 -1.26
CA LEU A 49 -2.91 11.63 -0.04
C LEU A 49 -1.52 12.11 0.40
N ASN A 50 -0.70 12.61 -0.54
CA ASN A 50 0.68 13.02 -0.25
C ASN A 50 0.77 14.19 0.75
N PRO A 51 -0.06 15.26 0.65
CA PRO A 51 -0.10 16.31 1.67
C PRO A 51 -0.37 15.80 3.08
N ILE A 52 -1.20 14.76 3.22
CA ILE A 52 -1.53 14.18 4.53
C ILE A 52 -0.29 13.54 5.16
N GLN A 53 0.46 12.72 4.40
CA GLN A 53 1.73 12.14 4.88
C GLN A 53 2.72 13.26 5.21
N ASN A 54 2.96 14.18 4.27
CA ASN A 54 3.97 15.23 4.42
C ASN A 54 3.70 16.11 5.65
N GLN A 55 2.44 16.48 5.88
CA GLN A 55 2.05 17.25 7.06
C GLN A 55 2.29 16.47 8.36
N CYS A 56 2.01 15.16 8.37
CA CYS A 56 2.28 14.33 9.54
C CYS A 56 3.78 14.20 9.82
N LEU A 57 4.60 14.01 8.79
CA LEU A 57 6.06 13.92 8.94
C LEU A 57 6.64 15.25 9.46
N ARG A 58 6.20 16.41 8.92
CA ARG A 58 6.62 17.72 9.44
C ARG A 58 6.23 17.93 10.90
N LEU A 59 5.03 17.53 11.29
CA LEU A 59 4.60 17.59 12.69
C LEU A 59 5.42 16.67 13.59
N ALA A 60 5.80 15.48 13.11
CA ALA A 60 6.58 14.52 13.87
C ALA A 60 8.05 14.93 14.02
N THR A 61 8.66 15.54 13.00
CA THR A 61 10.05 15.99 13.05
C THR A 61 10.23 17.40 13.61
N GLY A 62 9.18 18.22 13.55
CA GLY A 62 9.25 19.67 13.80
C GLY A 62 9.90 20.44 12.64
N ALA A 63 9.98 19.84 11.44
CA ALA A 63 10.61 20.48 10.29
C ALA A 63 9.81 21.70 9.79
N PHE A 64 10.52 22.70 9.28
CA PHE A 64 9.93 23.90 8.67
C PHE A 64 9.02 23.55 7.50
N CYS A 65 8.06 24.42 7.18
CA CYS A 65 7.20 24.26 6.00
C CYS A 65 7.98 24.24 4.68
N THR A 66 9.16 24.89 4.64
CA THR A 66 10.04 25.01 3.48
C THR A 66 10.95 23.80 3.26
N THR A 67 11.08 22.89 4.24
CA THR A 67 11.95 21.71 4.09
C THR A 67 11.50 20.87 2.89
N PRO A 68 12.40 20.46 1.98
CA PRO A 68 12.03 19.66 0.81
C PRO A 68 11.47 18.29 1.21
N ILE A 69 10.51 17.79 0.42
CA ILE A 69 9.81 16.51 0.71
C ILE A 69 10.78 15.34 0.73
N GLN A 70 11.77 15.32 -0.15
CA GLN A 70 12.79 14.27 -0.21
C GLN A 70 13.60 14.20 1.09
N ALA A 71 13.99 15.35 1.63
CA ALA A 71 14.71 15.41 2.91
C ALA A 71 13.84 14.90 4.06
N LEU A 72 12.52 15.18 4.07
CA LEU A 72 11.61 14.63 5.08
C LEU A 72 11.58 13.10 5.06
N HIS A 73 11.48 12.50 3.88
CA HIS A 73 11.45 11.04 3.74
C HIS A 73 12.77 10.41 4.19
N LEU A 74 13.90 11.04 3.86
CA LEU A 74 15.23 10.58 4.26
C LEU A 74 15.40 10.66 5.77
N GLU A 75 15.06 11.79 6.38
CA GLU A 75 15.16 12.02 7.83
C GLU A 75 14.29 11.05 8.64
N THR A 76 13.07 10.79 8.18
CA THR A 76 12.10 9.94 8.90
C THR A 76 12.24 8.44 8.58
N ASN A 77 13.11 8.09 7.63
CA ASN A 77 13.22 6.74 7.06
C ASN A 77 11.86 6.18 6.60
N GLU A 78 11.04 7.04 5.99
CA GLU A 78 9.70 6.70 5.54
C GLU A 78 9.57 6.83 4.03
N PRO A 79 9.19 5.75 3.31
CA PRO A 79 9.05 5.83 1.86
C PRO A 79 7.86 6.71 1.45
N PRO A 80 7.91 7.31 0.25
CA PRO A 80 6.73 7.92 -0.37
C PRO A 80 5.58 6.93 -0.48
N LEU A 81 4.34 7.41 -0.31
CA LEU A 81 3.13 6.57 -0.41
C LEU A 81 3.06 5.76 -1.71
N GLU A 82 3.56 6.28 -2.83
CA GLU A 82 3.53 5.57 -4.11
C GLU A 82 4.31 4.25 -4.05
N ILE A 83 5.55 4.30 -3.58
CA ILE A 83 6.41 3.13 -3.42
C ILE A 83 5.77 2.16 -2.42
N ARG A 84 5.22 2.70 -1.33
CA ARG A 84 4.57 1.91 -0.31
C ARG A 84 3.35 1.15 -0.83
N ARG A 85 2.48 1.80 -1.61
CA ARG A 85 1.31 1.16 -2.24
C ARG A 85 1.71 0.07 -3.21
N LYS A 86 2.74 0.31 -4.03
CA LYS A 86 3.33 -0.67 -4.94
C LYS A 86 3.73 -1.96 -4.20
N ILE A 87 4.45 -1.83 -3.09
CA ILE A 87 4.86 -2.97 -2.25
C ILE A 87 3.64 -3.70 -1.68
N LEU A 88 2.65 -2.97 -1.15
CA LEU A 88 1.44 -3.57 -0.58
C LEU A 88 0.62 -4.34 -1.61
N THR A 89 0.42 -3.76 -2.80
CA THR A 89 -0.31 -4.44 -3.89
C THR A 89 0.44 -5.68 -4.35
N PHE A 90 1.76 -5.61 -4.48
CA PHE A 90 2.58 -6.78 -4.84
C PHE A 90 2.48 -7.91 -3.81
N ASN A 91 2.65 -7.59 -2.52
CA ASN A 91 2.57 -8.58 -1.44
C ASN A 91 1.18 -9.24 -1.38
N TYR A 92 0.12 -8.43 -1.55
CA TYR A 92 -1.23 -8.94 -1.60
C TYR A 92 -1.43 -9.88 -2.80
N ALA A 93 -0.99 -9.47 -3.98
CA ALA A 93 -1.10 -10.28 -5.18
C ALA A 93 -0.37 -11.62 -4.99
N ALA A 94 0.89 -11.59 -4.56
CA ALA A 94 1.67 -12.80 -4.26
C ALA A 94 0.94 -13.73 -3.27
N LYS A 95 0.36 -13.18 -2.19
CA LYS A 95 -0.40 -13.96 -1.21
C LYS A 95 -1.62 -14.63 -1.83
N VAL A 96 -2.43 -13.89 -2.60
CA VAL A 96 -3.61 -14.44 -3.26
C VAL A 96 -3.21 -15.53 -4.26
N THR A 97 -2.14 -15.33 -5.03
CA THR A 97 -1.67 -16.35 -5.98
C THR A 97 -1.19 -17.62 -5.29
N SER A 98 -0.66 -17.54 -4.07
CA SER A 98 -0.23 -18.72 -3.31
C SER A 98 -1.39 -19.57 -2.78
N VAL A 99 -2.61 -19.03 -2.71
CA VAL A 99 -3.79 -19.69 -2.12
C VAL A 99 -4.90 -19.84 -3.17
N PRO A 100 -5.03 -21.00 -3.84
CA PRO A 100 -6.04 -21.25 -4.87
C PRO A 100 -7.49 -21.05 -4.42
N GLN A 101 -7.76 -21.33 -3.14
CA GLN A 101 -9.09 -21.21 -2.55
C GLN A 101 -9.48 -19.78 -2.21
N HIS A 102 -8.58 -18.80 -2.40
CA HIS A 102 -8.86 -17.41 -2.09
C HIS A 102 -9.95 -16.85 -3.05
N PRO A 103 -10.94 -16.09 -2.55
CA PRO A 103 -12.05 -15.59 -3.38
C PRO A 103 -11.57 -14.72 -4.56
N CYS A 104 -10.50 -13.94 -4.35
CA CYS A 104 -9.91 -13.10 -5.39
C CYS A 104 -8.92 -13.82 -6.32
N TYR A 105 -8.67 -15.14 -6.14
CA TYR A 105 -7.73 -15.90 -6.98
C TYR A 105 -8.15 -15.87 -8.45
N LYS A 106 -9.43 -16.18 -8.72
CA LYS A 106 -9.97 -16.20 -10.09
C LYS A 106 -9.87 -14.84 -10.77
N LEU A 107 -10.09 -13.75 -10.00
CA LEU A 107 -9.96 -12.40 -10.54
C LEU A 107 -8.53 -12.16 -11.00
N LEU A 108 -7.53 -12.39 -10.14
CA LEU A 108 -6.11 -12.16 -10.46
C LEU A 108 -5.57 -13.07 -11.56
N MET A 109 -6.00 -14.33 -11.60
CA MET A 109 -5.46 -15.35 -12.49
C MET A 109 -6.10 -15.38 -13.88
N PHE A 110 -7.36 -14.97 -14.00
CA PHE A 110 -8.10 -15.09 -15.26
C PHE A 110 -8.42 -13.71 -15.86
N PRO A 111 -7.63 -13.24 -16.84
CA PRO A 111 -7.78 -11.90 -17.43
C PRO A 111 -9.10 -11.72 -18.19
N LYS A 112 -9.83 -12.80 -18.52
CA LYS A 112 -11.17 -12.73 -19.13
C LYS A 112 -12.17 -11.98 -18.23
N TYR A 113 -12.04 -12.06 -16.91
CA TYR A 113 -12.87 -11.28 -16.00
C TYR A 113 -12.47 -9.79 -16.00
N VAL A 114 -11.21 -9.47 -16.31
CA VAL A 114 -10.66 -8.10 -16.34
C VAL A 114 -11.14 -7.32 -17.57
N GLN A 115 -11.28 -7.98 -18.72
CA GLN A 115 -11.71 -7.34 -19.97
C GLN A 115 -13.11 -6.70 -19.85
N ASN A 116 -14.01 -7.29 -19.07
CA ASN A 116 -15.34 -6.74 -18.79
C ASN A 116 -15.30 -5.39 -18.05
N TYR A 117 -14.22 -5.10 -17.32
CA TYR A 117 -14.02 -3.83 -16.60
C TYR A 117 -13.27 -2.79 -17.43
N LYS A 118 -12.38 -3.22 -18.35
CA LYS A 118 -11.71 -2.32 -19.30
C LYS A 118 -12.72 -1.58 -20.18
N ASN A 119 -13.76 -2.28 -20.63
CA ASN A 119 -14.85 -1.69 -21.41
C ASN A 119 -15.67 -0.66 -20.62
N LYS A 120 -15.63 -0.68 -19.29
CA LYS A 120 -16.31 0.27 -18.39
C LYS A 120 -15.42 1.44 -17.92
N LYS A 121 -14.18 1.56 -18.41
CA LYS A 121 -13.16 2.53 -17.92
C LYS A 121 -12.89 2.41 -16.41
N ILE A 122 -13.03 1.21 -15.84
CA ILE A 122 -12.69 0.96 -14.44
C ILE A 122 -11.32 0.30 -14.41
N ASN A 123 -10.32 1.03 -13.92
CA ASN A 123 -9.01 0.47 -13.64
C ASN A 123 -9.17 -0.54 -12.50
N THR A 124 -8.96 -1.82 -12.78
CA THR A 124 -8.96 -2.87 -11.74
C THR A 124 -7.54 -3.12 -11.26
N ILE A 125 -7.43 -3.71 -10.07
CA ILE A 125 -6.15 -4.07 -9.43
C ILE A 125 -5.26 -4.90 -10.36
N ASN A 126 -5.86 -5.77 -11.18
CA ASN A 126 -5.14 -6.61 -12.12
C ASN A 126 -4.49 -5.80 -13.25
N VAL A 127 -5.20 -4.80 -13.80
CA VAL A 127 -4.65 -3.92 -14.84
C VAL A 127 -3.45 -3.16 -14.27
N PHE A 128 -3.59 -2.63 -13.05
CA PHE A 128 -2.48 -1.97 -12.37
C PHE A 128 -1.28 -2.90 -12.14
N LEU A 129 -1.53 -4.14 -11.71
CA LEU A 129 -0.48 -5.14 -11.47
C LEU A 129 0.24 -5.55 -12.76
N GLU A 130 -0.51 -5.80 -13.83
CA GLU A 130 0.05 -6.17 -15.14
C GLU A 130 0.87 -5.02 -15.75
N GLU A 131 0.39 -3.77 -15.65
CA GLU A 131 1.08 -2.60 -16.20
C GLU A 131 2.34 -2.23 -15.40
N LYS A 132 2.28 -2.29 -14.07
CA LYS A 132 3.36 -1.80 -13.20
C LYS A 132 4.35 -2.88 -12.79
N PHE A 133 3.99 -4.16 -12.87
CA PHE A 133 4.83 -5.28 -12.44
C PHE A 133 4.86 -6.41 -13.49
N PRO A 134 5.54 -6.21 -14.63
CA PRO A 134 5.68 -7.26 -15.64
C PRO A 134 6.34 -8.54 -15.10
N LEU A 135 7.16 -8.42 -14.06
CA LEU A 135 7.82 -9.55 -13.39
C LEU A 135 6.86 -10.46 -12.61
N PHE A 136 5.70 -9.94 -12.18
CA PHE A 136 4.67 -10.73 -11.53
C PHE A 136 4.19 -11.88 -12.43
N LYS A 137 4.15 -11.63 -13.75
CA LYS A 137 3.77 -12.63 -14.75
C LYS A 137 4.66 -13.89 -14.72
N LYS A 138 5.93 -13.72 -14.31
CA LYS A 138 6.94 -14.78 -14.23
C LYS A 138 6.85 -15.60 -12.94
N ILE A 139 6.27 -15.06 -11.87
CA ILE A 139 6.12 -15.76 -10.58
C ILE A 139 5.03 -16.83 -10.66
N HIS A 140 4.03 -16.65 -11.52
CA HIS A 140 2.91 -17.58 -11.72
C HIS A 140 3.32 -19.00 -12.18
N THR A 141 4.55 -19.21 -12.65
CA THR A 141 5.03 -20.53 -13.06
C THR A 141 5.62 -21.35 -11.92
N LEU A 142 5.80 -20.76 -10.72
CA LEU A 142 6.18 -21.50 -9.53
C LEU A 142 4.96 -22.22 -8.99
N THR A 143 4.83 -23.47 -9.42
CA THR A 143 3.78 -24.42 -9.07
C THR A 143 3.56 -24.50 -7.56
N HIS A 144 2.30 -24.64 -7.14
CA HIS A 144 1.99 -25.02 -5.75
C HIS A 144 2.79 -26.26 -5.36
N PRO A 145 3.34 -26.33 -4.14
CA PRO A 145 3.93 -27.58 -3.65
C PRO A 145 2.87 -28.67 -3.75
N PRO A 146 3.24 -29.90 -4.15
CA PRO A 146 2.29 -31.01 -4.21
C PRO A 146 1.60 -31.16 -2.85
N PRO A 147 0.32 -31.58 -2.84
CA PRO A 147 -0.39 -31.83 -1.58
C PRO A 147 0.45 -32.80 -0.73
N PRO A 148 0.56 -32.55 0.58
CA PRO A 148 1.38 -33.41 1.42
C PRO A 148 0.84 -34.83 1.43
N PRO A 149 1.71 -35.86 1.51
CA PRO A 149 1.36 -37.25 1.20
C PRO A 149 0.24 -37.85 2.08
N TRP A 150 -0.03 -37.29 3.26
CA TRP A 150 -1.06 -37.77 4.18
C TRP A 150 -2.49 -37.34 3.84
N THR A 151 -2.70 -36.56 2.76
CA THR A 151 -4.05 -36.12 2.35
C THR A 151 -4.92 -37.24 1.77
N HIS A 152 -4.36 -38.41 1.47
CA HIS A 152 -5.09 -39.55 0.90
C HIS A 152 -5.56 -40.58 1.94
N LEU A 153 -5.35 -40.31 3.24
CA LEU A 153 -5.61 -41.25 4.33
C LEU A 153 -6.96 -41.05 5.07
N THR A 154 -7.80 -40.12 4.59
CA THR A 154 -9.12 -39.79 5.16
C THR A 154 -10.20 -39.93 4.11
#